data_AF-A0A2H3J8P9-F1
#
_entry.id   AF-A0A2H3J8P9-F1
#
_cell.length_a   1.000
_cell.length_b   1.000
_cell.length_c   1.000
_cell.angle_alpha   90.00
_cell.angle_beta   90.00
_cell.angle_gamma   90.00
#
_symmetry.space_group_name_H-M   'P 1'
#
loop_
_entity.id
_entity.type
_entity.pdbx_description
1 polymer ?
#
loop_
_entity_poly.entity_id
_entity_poly.type
_entity_poly.pdbx_seq_one_letter_code
_entity_poly.pdbx_strand_id
1 'polypeptide(L)'
;MSRFLAVTTLACVAATTVSGRTIGARTTVPPTYDQGYLEPYATYHARYLALDCQDKHDTLFFESCCHPLLATQSLSDRPEECNPYPSSTSTSATSTLETTSDSEVYTDGYATYFYQNGVAGACGTVHSDYDMIAAIDQDRYGNSGAVSALCGQKVKITNPANGNTVTVTIADDCPTCRNSDSIDLSVGAFEQIADLSEGIVSIDWEFVN
;
A
#
# COMPACT_ATOMS: atom_id res chain seq x y z
N MET A 1 -10.82 70.79 20.62
CA MET A 1 -9.55 70.22 20.13
C MET A 1 -9.38 68.86 20.78
N SER A 2 -9.92 67.82 20.14
CA SER A 2 -9.99 66.46 20.71
C SER A 2 -8.73 65.68 20.32
N ARG A 3 -7.97 65.19 21.31
CA ARG A 3 -6.81 64.32 21.09
C ARG A 3 -7.27 62.86 21.18
N PHE A 4 -7.28 62.17 20.04
CA PHE A 4 -7.48 60.72 19.99
C PHE A 4 -6.17 60.01 20.35
N LEU A 5 -6.20 59.18 21.39
CA LEU A 5 -5.16 58.20 21.71
C LEU A 5 -5.52 56.89 20.98
N ALA A 6 -4.67 56.46 20.04
CA ALA A 6 -4.77 55.16 19.40
C ALA A 6 -4.01 54.13 20.23
N VAL A 7 -4.72 53.13 20.77
CA VAL A 7 -4.13 51.95 21.42
C VAL A 7 -4.13 50.83 20.40
N THR A 8 -2.97 50.49 19.86
CA THR A 8 -2.77 49.33 18.99
C THR A 8 -2.50 48.09 19.84
N THR A 9 -3.51 47.24 19.98
CA THR A 9 -3.37 45.89 20.55
C THR A 9 -2.71 44.97 19.53
N LEU A 10 -1.47 44.55 19.82
CA LEU A 10 -0.76 43.52 19.07
C LEU A 10 -1.23 42.14 19.56
N ALA A 11 -2.03 41.43 18.75
CA ALA A 11 -2.43 40.07 19.04
C ALA A 11 -1.31 39.10 18.63
N CYS A 12 -0.62 38.52 19.61
CA CYS A 12 0.30 37.40 19.40
C CYS A 12 -0.50 36.12 19.16
N VAL A 13 -0.55 35.64 17.92
CA VAL A 13 -1.04 34.28 17.61
C VAL A 13 0.08 33.31 17.93
N ALA A 14 -0.05 32.59 19.05
CA ALA A 14 0.81 31.45 19.34
C ALA A 14 0.39 30.28 18.43
N ALA A 15 1.20 29.99 17.40
CA ALA A 15 1.04 28.79 16.60
C ALA A 15 1.45 27.57 17.45
N THR A 16 0.48 26.85 17.99
CA THR A 16 0.73 25.52 18.56
C THR A 16 0.94 24.54 17.41
N THR A 17 2.19 24.17 17.16
CA THR A 17 2.48 23.03 16.30
C THR A 17 1.98 21.77 17.00
N VAL A 18 0.87 21.21 16.53
CA VAL A 18 0.47 19.85 16.88
C VAL A 18 1.49 18.94 16.20
N SER A 19 2.46 18.44 16.97
CA SER A 19 3.25 17.29 16.54
C SER A 19 2.32 16.09 16.57
N GLY A 20 1.62 15.85 15.44
CA GLY A 20 1.01 14.57 15.17
C GLY A 20 2.12 13.54 15.22
N ARG A 21 2.14 12.72 16.28
CA ARG A 21 2.94 11.50 16.27
C ARG A 21 2.27 10.63 15.23
N THR A 22 2.87 10.51 14.05
CA THR A 22 2.58 9.40 13.16
C THR A 22 2.93 8.14 13.96
N ILE A 23 1.91 7.44 14.44
CA ILE A 23 2.07 6.10 14.98
C ILE A 23 2.33 5.26 13.74
N GLY A 24 3.60 5.12 13.39
CA GLY A 24 4.02 4.19 12.35
C GLY A 24 3.47 2.80 12.69
N ALA A 25 3.05 2.10 11.65
CA ALA A 25 2.69 0.70 11.71
C ALA A 25 3.70 -0.08 12.58
N ARG A 26 3.20 -0.99 13.41
CA ARG A 26 4.04 -1.72 14.38
C ARG A 26 5.00 -2.63 13.60
N THR A 27 6.28 -2.25 13.56
CA THR A 27 7.38 -2.88 12.79
C THR A 27 7.78 -4.29 13.24
N THR A 28 7.33 -4.72 14.42
CA THR A 28 7.59 -6.09 14.89
C THR A 28 6.27 -6.81 15.03
N VAL A 29 6.13 -7.93 14.33
CA VAL A 29 5.09 -8.92 14.58
C VAL A 29 5.00 -9.14 16.09
N PRO A 30 3.83 -8.90 16.73
CA PRO A 30 3.70 -9.11 18.14
C PRO A 30 4.17 -10.53 18.49
N PRO A 31 4.96 -10.75 19.55
CA PRO A 31 5.40 -12.10 19.94
C PRO A 31 4.23 -13.07 20.18
N THR A 32 3.03 -12.52 20.39
CA THR A 32 1.76 -13.22 20.60
C THR A 32 0.97 -13.46 19.31
N TYR A 33 1.48 -13.05 18.14
CA TYR A 33 0.82 -13.27 16.86
C TYR A 33 1.14 -14.68 16.37
N ASP A 34 0.09 -15.48 16.18
CA ASP A 34 0.22 -16.91 15.88
C ASP A 34 0.56 -17.14 14.40
N GLN A 35 1.86 -17.00 14.07
CA GLN A 35 2.39 -17.21 12.73
C GLN A 35 2.09 -18.64 12.25
N GLY A 36 1.34 -18.75 11.15
CA GLY A 36 0.91 -20.03 10.56
C GLY A 36 -0.53 -20.44 10.89
N TYR A 37 -1.14 -19.84 11.93
CA TYR A 37 -2.57 -20.00 12.23
C TYR A 37 -3.40 -18.82 11.73
N LEU A 38 -2.81 -17.63 11.74
CA LEU A 38 -3.40 -16.38 11.24
C LEU A 38 -2.78 -15.98 9.90
N GLU A 39 -3.48 -15.14 9.13
CA GLU A 39 -2.92 -14.50 7.94
C GLU A 39 -1.63 -13.74 8.27
N PRO A 40 -0.73 -13.47 7.30
CA PRO A 40 0.48 -12.70 7.57
C PRO A 40 0.19 -11.38 8.28
N TYR A 41 0.93 -11.06 9.33
CA TYR A 41 0.68 -9.87 10.15
C TYR A 41 0.67 -8.59 9.33
N ALA A 42 1.59 -8.46 8.36
CA ALA A 42 1.63 -7.31 7.45
C ALA A 42 0.35 -7.19 6.61
N THR A 43 -0.23 -8.31 6.16
CA THR A 43 -1.50 -8.33 5.40
C THR A 43 -2.67 -7.91 6.28
N TYR A 44 -2.79 -8.50 7.48
CA TYR A 44 -3.79 -8.08 8.47
C TYR A 44 -3.66 -6.60 8.81
N HIS A 45 -2.44 -6.13 9.06
CA HIS A 45 -2.19 -4.77 9.53
C HIS A 45 -2.42 -3.74 8.43
N ALA A 46 -2.03 -4.01 7.19
CA ALA A 46 -2.37 -3.16 6.05
C ALA A 46 -3.89 -3.03 5.89
N ARG A 47 -4.65 -4.13 6.00
CA ARG A 47 -6.12 -4.07 5.99
C ARG A 47 -6.69 -3.31 7.19
N TYR A 48 -6.11 -3.49 8.37
CA TYR A 48 -6.50 -2.77 9.59
C TYR A 48 -6.38 -1.25 9.37
N LEU A 49 -5.27 -0.79 8.79
CA LEU A 49 -5.05 0.62 8.47
C LEU A 49 -5.97 1.10 7.34
N ALA A 50 -6.12 0.31 6.27
CA ALA A 50 -6.99 0.66 5.14
C ALA A 50 -8.48 0.79 5.53
N LEU A 51 -8.93 0.11 6.59
CA LEU A 51 -10.30 0.20 7.10
C LEU A 51 -10.46 1.24 8.22
N ASP A 52 -9.42 2.01 8.53
CA ASP A 52 -9.35 2.94 9.66
C ASP A 52 -9.72 2.29 10.99
N CYS A 53 -9.30 1.05 11.19
CA CYS A 53 -9.63 0.30 12.39
C CYS A 53 -9.09 0.96 13.67
N GLN A 54 -8.02 1.75 13.56
CA GLN A 54 -7.48 2.55 14.66
C GLN A 54 -8.48 3.56 15.24
N ASP A 55 -9.46 3.99 14.45
CA ASP A 55 -10.42 5.03 14.83
C ASP A 55 -11.81 4.47 15.15
N LYS A 56 -11.99 3.14 15.03
CA LYS A 56 -13.31 2.49 15.09
C LYS A 56 -13.50 1.57 16.29
N HIS A 57 -12.64 1.65 17.31
CA HIS A 57 -12.76 0.85 18.53
C HIS A 57 -14.17 0.95 19.18
N ASP A 58 -14.57 -0.11 19.86
CA ASP A 58 -15.88 -0.24 20.54
C ASP A 58 -17.10 -0.14 19.61
N THR A 59 -16.92 -0.44 18.32
CA THR A 59 -18.00 -0.49 17.33
C THR A 59 -18.23 -1.91 16.81
N LEU A 60 -19.45 -2.18 16.34
CA LEU A 60 -19.77 -3.43 15.63
C LEU A 60 -18.90 -3.62 14.38
N PHE A 61 -18.51 -2.52 13.72
CA PHE A 61 -17.59 -2.56 12.61
C PHE A 61 -16.22 -3.09 13.04
N PHE A 62 -15.68 -2.62 14.16
CA PHE A 62 -14.41 -3.09 14.67
C PHE A 62 -14.45 -4.57 15.04
N GLU A 63 -15.52 -5.00 15.72
CA GLU A 63 -15.72 -6.41 16.04
C GLU A 63 -15.82 -7.30 14.79
N SER A 64 -16.43 -6.79 13.71
CA SER A 64 -16.68 -7.55 12.49
C SER A 64 -15.51 -7.51 11.50
N CYS A 65 -14.78 -6.39 11.44
CA CYS A 65 -13.86 -6.06 10.36
C CYS A 65 -12.39 -5.89 10.79
N CYS A 66 -12.10 -5.66 12.08
CA CYS A 66 -10.76 -5.23 12.53
C CYS A 66 -9.96 -6.32 13.25
N HIS A 67 -10.24 -7.59 12.94
CA HIS A 67 -9.47 -8.74 13.43
C HIS A 67 -8.73 -9.46 12.27
N PRO A 68 -7.65 -10.20 12.58
CA PRO A 68 -6.98 -11.05 11.61
C PRO A 68 -7.89 -12.20 11.18
N LEU A 69 -7.70 -12.66 9.95
CA LEU A 69 -8.27 -13.88 9.40
C LEU A 69 -7.43 -15.08 9.84
N LEU A 70 -8.08 -16.24 9.93
CA LEU A 70 -7.36 -17.51 9.96
C LEU A 70 -6.61 -17.70 8.63
N ALA A 71 -5.49 -18.41 8.67
CA ALA A 71 -4.71 -18.71 7.46
C ALA A 71 -5.51 -19.44 6.36
N THR A 72 -6.65 -20.07 6.71
CA THR A 72 -7.55 -20.76 5.80
C THR A 72 -8.73 -19.90 5.30
N GLN A 73 -8.84 -18.65 5.75
CA GLN A 73 -9.91 -17.74 5.38
C GLN A 73 -9.41 -16.71 4.35
N SER A 74 -10.34 -16.19 3.56
CA SER A 74 -10.11 -15.21 2.50
C SER A 74 -10.96 -13.95 2.75
N LEU A 75 -10.62 -12.84 2.07
CA LEU A 75 -11.42 -11.61 2.14
C LEU A 75 -12.88 -11.81 1.69
N SER A 76 -13.13 -12.74 0.77
CA SER A 76 -14.47 -13.11 0.31
C SER A 76 -15.34 -13.78 1.39
N ASP A 77 -14.73 -14.29 2.46
CA ASP A 77 -15.47 -14.88 3.59
C ASP A 77 -16.00 -13.82 4.56
N ARG A 78 -15.66 -12.53 4.36
CA ARG A 78 -16.07 -11.42 5.23
C ARG A 78 -17.25 -10.64 4.64
N PRO A 79 -18.01 -9.90 5.47
CA PRO A 79 -18.95 -8.89 4.99
C PRO A 79 -18.28 -7.92 4.01
N GLU A 80 -19.00 -7.47 2.97
CA GLU A 80 -18.46 -6.55 1.95
C GLU A 80 -17.92 -5.24 2.56
N GLU A 81 -18.53 -4.76 3.64
CA GLU A 81 -18.07 -3.60 4.40
C GLU A 81 -16.69 -3.77 5.05
N CYS A 82 -16.23 -5.02 5.22
CA CYS A 82 -14.90 -5.33 5.74
C CYS A 82 -13.84 -5.50 4.64
N ASN A 83 -14.21 -5.33 3.37
CA ASN A 83 -13.29 -5.35 2.24
C ASN A 83 -12.89 -3.91 1.90
N PRO A 84 -11.62 -3.50 2.08
CA PRO A 84 -11.18 -2.15 1.73
C PRO A 84 -11.18 -1.90 0.21
N TYR A 85 -11.33 -2.96 -0.61
CA TYR A 85 -11.49 -2.84 -2.06
C TYR A 85 -12.95 -3.08 -2.45
N PRO A 86 -13.52 -2.30 -3.39
CA PRO A 86 -14.78 -2.70 -4.02
C PRO A 86 -14.58 -4.06 -4.72
N SER A 87 -15.30 -5.07 -4.23
CA SER A 87 -15.28 -6.45 -4.73
C SER A 87 -15.59 -6.50 -6.22
N SER A 88 -14.56 -6.44 -7.06
CA SER A 88 -14.64 -7.05 -8.38
C SER A 88 -14.59 -8.56 -8.18
N THR A 89 -15.80 -9.13 -8.12
CA THR A 89 -16.05 -10.57 -8.15
C THR A 89 -15.15 -11.23 -9.20
N SER A 90 -14.32 -12.20 -8.80
CA SER A 90 -13.96 -13.37 -9.60
C SER A 90 -13.27 -14.43 -8.73
N THR A 91 -14.12 -15.30 -8.17
CA THR A 91 -14.03 -16.77 -8.17
C THR A 91 -12.63 -17.38 -8.16
N SER A 92 -12.31 -18.03 -7.04
CA SER A 92 -11.36 -19.15 -7.02
C SER A 92 -11.78 -20.20 -8.05
N ALA A 93 -11.00 -20.34 -9.11
CA ALA A 93 -10.89 -21.59 -9.83
C ALA A 93 -9.51 -22.16 -9.53
N THR A 94 -9.48 -23.15 -8.62
CA THR A 94 -8.44 -24.17 -8.65
C THR A 94 -8.42 -24.74 -10.06
N SER A 95 -7.39 -24.41 -10.82
CA SER A 95 -7.00 -25.15 -12.00
C SER A 95 -5.49 -25.25 -11.98
N THR A 96 -5.01 -26.35 -11.41
CA THR A 96 -3.66 -26.85 -11.57
C THR A 96 -3.46 -27.14 -13.06
N LEU A 97 -2.97 -26.15 -13.78
CA LEU A 97 -2.34 -26.28 -15.09
C LEU A 97 -1.12 -25.39 -15.02
N GLU A 98 -0.01 -25.99 -14.58
CA GLU A 98 1.33 -25.50 -14.87
C GLU A 98 1.45 -25.38 -16.40
N THR A 99 1.10 -24.21 -16.91
CA THR A 99 1.73 -23.71 -18.12
C THR A 99 3.00 -23.07 -17.61
N THR A 100 4.10 -23.79 -17.72
CA THR A 100 5.46 -23.25 -17.74
C THR A 100 5.58 -22.31 -18.93
N SER A 101 4.90 -21.16 -18.86
CA SER A 101 5.39 -19.94 -19.45
C SER A 101 6.58 -19.58 -18.59
N ASP A 102 7.77 -19.57 -19.19
CA ASP A 102 8.95 -18.94 -18.60
C ASP A 102 8.55 -17.48 -18.32
N SER A 103 8.05 -17.21 -17.11
CA SER A 103 7.81 -15.86 -16.63
C SER A 103 9.19 -15.22 -16.57
N GLU A 104 9.44 -14.26 -17.46
CA GLU A 104 10.69 -13.51 -17.42
C GLU A 104 10.78 -12.83 -16.05
N VAL A 105 11.79 -13.23 -15.27
CA VAL A 105 12.10 -12.59 -14.00
C VAL A 105 13.03 -11.43 -14.28
N TYR A 106 12.58 -10.23 -13.95
CA TYR A 106 13.39 -9.03 -13.93
C TYR A 106 14.13 -8.98 -12.60
N THR A 107 15.45 -8.79 -12.67
CA THR A 107 16.36 -8.79 -11.51
C THR A 107 17.06 -7.44 -11.40
N ASP A 108 17.77 -7.21 -10.30
CA ASP A 108 18.49 -5.95 -10.02
C ASP A 108 17.57 -4.71 -9.95
N GLY A 109 16.28 -4.93 -9.68
CA GLY A 109 15.30 -3.89 -9.43
C GLY A 109 15.43 -3.29 -8.03
N TYR A 110 14.83 -2.12 -7.84
CA TYR A 110 14.69 -1.48 -6.54
C TYR A 110 13.23 -1.17 -6.24
N ALA A 111 12.79 -1.47 -5.03
CA ALA A 111 11.51 -0.99 -4.52
C ALA A 111 11.72 0.20 -3.59
N THR A 112 10.94 1.25 -3.79
CA THR A 112 10.67 2.33 -2.82
C THR A 112 9.19 2.35 -2.49
N TYR A 113 8.71 3.39 -1.79
CA TYR A 113 7.28 3.57 -1.60
C TYR A 113 6.77 5.01 -1.81
N PHE A 114 5.49 5.12 -2.14
CA PHE A 114 4.77 6.38 -2.34
C PHE A 114 3.39 6.41 -1.66
N TYR A 115 2.85 7.63 -1.59
CA TYR A 115 1.47 7.93 -1.19
C TYR A 115 0.75 8.60 -2.37
N GLN A 116 -0.45 8.14 -2.73
CA GLN A 116 -1.34 8.84 -3.65
C GLN A 116 -1.95 10.09 -3.02
N ASN A 117 -2.17 10.10 -1.69
CA ASN A 117 -2.85 11.20 -0.99
C ASN A 117 -4.22 11.57 -1.64
N GLY A 118 -4.94 10.57 -2.14
CA GLY A 118 -6.24 10.75 -2.80
C GLY A 118 -6.17 11.35 -4.22
N VAL A 119 -4.99 11.39 -4.84
CA VAL A 119 -4.81 11.82 -6.24
C VAL A 119 -4.54 10.59 -7.09
N ALA A 120 -5.29 10.45 -8.20
CA ALA A 120 -5.11 9.33 -9.12
C ALA A 120 -3.72 9.37 -9.75
N GLY A 121 -3.11 8.18 -9.86
CA GLY A 121 -1.89 7.98 -10.65
C GLY A 121 -2.14 8.08 -12.16
N ALA A 122 -1.10 7.87 -12.96
CA ALA A 122 -1.12 7.93 -14.42
C ALA A 122 -2.11 6.95 -15.07
N CYS A 123 -2.50 5.86 -14.39
CA CYS A 123 -3.56 4.96 -14.83
C CYS A 123 -4.98 5.48 -14.59
N GLY A 124 -5.15 6.64 -13.94
CA GLY A 124 -6.40 7.40 -13.86
C GLY A 124 -7.40 6.95 -12.79
N THR A 125 -7.00 6.05 -11.88
CA THR A 125 -7.83 5.60 -10.76
C THR A 125 -7.21 6.02 -9.42
N VAL A 126 -8.05 6.51 -8.50
CA VAL A 126 -7.64 6.79 -7.12
C VAL A 126 -7.67 5.50 -6.33
N HIS A 127 -6.58 5.22 -5.65
CA HIS A 127 -6.39 4.08 -4.75
C HIS A 127 -6.02 4.58 -3.35
N SER A 128 -6.26 3.74 -2.35
CA SER A 128 -5.76 3.99 -0.99
C SER A 128 -4.23 3.86 -0.96
N ASP A 129 -3.57 4.58 -0.05
CA ASP A 129 -2.12 4.44 0.18
C ASP A 129 -1.74 3.04 0.70
N TYR A 130 -2.73 2.25 1.13
CA TYR A 130 -2.58 0.87 1.57
C TYR A 130 -3.12 -0.18 0.58
N ASP A 131 -3.54 0.25 -0.62
CA ASP A 131 -3.93 -0.68 -1.67
C ASP A 131 -2.71 -1.43 -2.21
N MET A 132 -2.84 -2.65 -2.75
CA MET A 132 -1.72 -3.42 -3.34
C MET A 132 -1.45 -2.94 -4.76
N ILE A 133 -0.95 -1.72 -4.87
CA ILE A 133 -0.64 -1.07 -6.13
C ILE A 133 0.82 -0.63 -6.20
N ALA A 134 1.28 -0.36 -7.41
CA ALA A 134 2.60 0.18 -7.67
C ALA A 134 2.63 1.16 -8.84
N ALA A 135 3.60 2.06 -8.81
CA ALA A 135 4.07 2.81 -9.95
C ALA A 135 5.24 2.06 -10.60
N ILE A 136 5.18 1.82 -11.90
CA ILE A 136 6.29 1.17 -12.63
C ILE A 136 7.20 2.24 -13.24
N ASP A 137 8.49 1.95 -13.34
CA ASP A 137 9.47 2.83 -13.99
C ASP A 137 8.99 3.38 -15.35
N GLN A 138 9.29 4.65 -15.61
CA GLN A 138 8.80 5.39 -16.77
C GLN A 138 9.24 4.78 -18.10
N ASP A 139 10.44 4.20 -18.22
CA ASP A 139 10.88 3.58 -19.47
C ASP A 139 10.00 2.37 -19.83
N ARG A 140 9.45 1.67 -18.81
CA ARG A 140 8.47 0.59 -18.98
C ARG A 140 7.06 1.13 -19.16
N TYR A 141 6.67 2.14 -18.38
CA TYR A 141 5.36 2.76 -18.48
C TYR A 141 5.13 3.36 -19.89
N GLY A 142 6.16 3.96 -20.45
CA GLY A 142 6.18 4.61 -21.75
C GLY A 142 5.84 6.09 -21.66
N ASN A 143 4.72 6.50 -22.24
CA ASN A 143 4.33 7.91 -22.26
C ASN A 143 3.52 8.28 -21.02
N SER A 144 4.12 9.02 -20.07
CA SER A 144 3.48 9.54 -18.85
C SER A 144 2.21 10.37 -19.10
N GLY A 145 2.06 10.96 -20.28
CA GLY A 145 0.86 11.71 -20.66
C GLY A 145 -0.30 10.85 -21.16
N ALA A 146 -0.14 9.52 -21.18
CA ALA A 146 -1.14 8.57 -21.64
C ALA A 146 -1.28 7.41 -20.66
N VAL A 147 -2.45 6.75 -20.67
CA VAL A 147 -2.64 5.50 -19.91
C VAL A 147 -1.85 4.39 -20.59
N SER A 148 -0.91 3.78 -19.86
CA SER A 148 -0.08 2.69 -20.37
C SER A 148 -0.88 1.41 -20.59
N ALA A 149 -0.43 0.55 -21.50
CA ALA A 149 -0.96 -0.81 -21.65
C ALA A 149 -0.63 -1.71 -20.44
N LEU A 150 0.30 -1.28 -19.57
CA LEU A 150 0.64 -1.96 -18.33
C LEU A 150 -0.34 -1.65 -17.19
N CYS A 151 -1.14 -0.59 -17.30
CA CYS A 151 -2.15 -0.26 -16.29
C CYS A 151 -3.11 -1.43 -16.07
N GLY A 152 -3.28 -1.85 -14.81
CA GLY A 152 -4.11 -2.99 -14.44
C GLY A 152 -3.43 -4.35 -14.54
N GLN A 153 -2.23 -4.44 -15.14
CA GLN A 153 -1.44 -5.66 -15.09
C GLN A 153 -0.89 -5.89 -13.69
N LYS A 154 -0.64 -7.16 -13.35
CA LYS A 154 -0.12 -7.55 -12.04
C LYS A 154 1.32 -8.00 -12.15
N VAL A 155 2.10 -7.65 -11.13
CA VAL A 155 3.46 -8.13 -10.95
C VAL A 155 3.60 -8.74 -9.57
N LYS A 156 4.34 -9.84 -9.48
CA LYS A 156 4.77 -10.43 -8.22
C LYS A 156 6.19 -10.00 -7.95
N ILE A 157 6.40 -9.36 -6.82
CA ILE A 157 7.66 -8.77 -6.39
C ILE A 157 8.19 -9.62 -5.23
N THR A 158 9.48 -9.92 -5.25
CA THR A 158 10.19 -10.68 -4.23
C THR A 158 11.37 -9.85 -3.73
N ASN A 159 11.51 -9.72 -2.42
CA ASN A 159 12.72 -9.19 -1.81
C ASN A 159 13.70 -10.36 -1.57
N PRO A 160 14.79 -10.48 -2.35
CA PRO A 160 15.72 -11.61 -2.22
C PRO A 160 16.48 -11.64 -0.89
N ALA A 161 16.54 -10.53 -0.14
CA ALA A 161 17.23 -10.46 1.14
C ALA A 161 16.49 -11.20 2.26
N ASN A 162 15.16 -11.25 2.20
CA ASN A 162 14.32 -11.88 3.23
C ASN A 162 13.35 -12.95 2.69
N GLY A 163 13.18 -13.06 1.37
CA GLY A 163 12.29 -14.02 0.72
C GLY A 163 10.81 -13.63 0.74
N ASN A 164 10.45 -12.45 1.25
CA ASN A 164 9.07 -11.98 1.28
C ASN A 164 8.60 -11.57 -0.11
N THR A 165 7.31 -11.75 -0.37
CA THR A 165 6.71 -11.48 -1.68
C THR A 165 5.40 -10.71 -1.58
N VAL A 166 5.12 -9.86 -2.56
CA VAL A 166 3.84 -9.17 -2.71
C VAL A 166 3.41 -9.16 -4.18
N THR A 167 2.12 -9.34 -4.43
CA THR A 167 1.55 -9.15 -5.78
C THR A 167 0.80 -7.82 -5.81
N VAL A 168 1.17 -6.96 -6.75
CA VAL A 168 0.61 -5.60 -6.89
C VAL A 168 0.06 -5.38 -8.29
N THR A 169 -0.90 -4.46 -8.39
CA THR A 169 -1.42 -3.97 -9.67
C THR A 169 -0.66 -2.71 -10.08
N ILE A 170 -0.19 -2.63 -11.33
CA ILE A 170 0.40 -1.40 -11.88
C ILE A 170 -0.71 -0.35 -12.03
N ALA A 171 -0.57 0.76 -11.31
CA ALA A 171 -1.57 1.81 -11.22
C ALA A 171 -1.01 3.22 -11.48
N ASP A 172 0.31 3.36 -11.64
CA ASP A 172 0.95 4.66 -11.81
C ASP A 172 2.26 4.55 -12.61
N ASP A 173 2.77 5.72 -12.99
CA ASP A 173 4.07 5.94 -13.63
C ASP A 173 5.07 6.45 -12.59
N CYS A 174 6.31 5.99 -12.66
CA CYS A 174 7.41 6.41 -11.79
C CYS A 174 8.56 7.06 -12.59
N PRO A 175 8.50 8.39 -12.84
CA PRO A 175 9.55 9.12 -13.59
C PRO A 175 10.90 9.20 -12.89
N THR A 176 10.94 8.95 -11.58
CA THR A 176 12.14 9.07 -10.74
C THR A 176 12.64 7.73 -10.23
N CYS A 177 12.11 6.64 -10.77
CA CYS A 177 12.55 5.29 -10.45
C CYS A 177 14.04 5.13 -10.77
N ARG A 178 14.72 4.32 -9.97
CA ARG A 178 16.19 4.31 -9.94
C ARG A 178 16.80 3.70 -11.21
N ASN A 179 16.12 2.73 -11.79
CA ASN A 179 16.46 2.07 -13.05
C ASN A 179 15.18 1.49 -13.67
N SER A 180 15.32 0.96 -14.88
CA SER A 180 14.25 0.32 -15.66
C SER A 180 13.50 -0.78 -14.94
N ASP A 181 14.09 -1.40 -13.92
CA ASP A 181 13.53 -2.54 -13.19
C ASP A 181 13.02 -2.14 -11.80
N SER A 182 13.01 -0.84 -11.49
CA SER A 182 12.52 -0.30 -10.23
C SER A 182 11.00 -0.15 -10.23
N ILE A 183 10.40 -0.33 -9.06
CA ILE A 183 8.96 -0.26 -8.83
C ILE A 183 8.72 0.54 -7.55
N ASP A 184 7.94 1.62 -7.63
CA ASP A 184 7.58 2.41 -6.46
C ASP A 184 6.25 1.89 -5.89
N LEU A 185 6.29 1.26 -4.72
CA LEU A 185 5.14 0.58 -4.14
C LEU A 185 4.26 1.55 -3.37
N SER A 186 2.95 1.32 -3.35
CA SER A 186 2.15 1.88 -2.24
C SER A 186 2.73 1.47 -0.88
N VAL A 187 2.50 2.30 0.14
CA VAL A 187 2.94 2.01 1.51
C VAL A 187 2.48 0.62 1.96
N GLY A 188 1.21 0.28 1.74
CA GLY A 188 0.68 -1.02 2.14
C GLY A 188 1.35 -2.21 1.43
N ALA A 189 1.74 -2.06 0.17
CA ALA A 189 2.47 -3.09 -0.56
C ALA A 189 3.93 -3.20 -0.13
N PHE A 190 4.61 -2.08 0.11
CA PHE A 190 6.01 -2.08 0.55
C PHE A 190 6.16 -2.78 1.91
N GLU A 191 5.24 -2.54 2.84
CA GLU A 191 5.21 -3.18 4.16
C GLU A 191 5.05 -4.71 4.12
N GLN A 192 4.66 -5.29 2.98
CA GLN A 192 4.64 -6.75 2.81
C GLN A 192 6.04 -7.33 2.56
N ILE A 193 6.99 -6.54 2.05
CA ILE A 193 8.32 -7.03 1.64
C ILE A 193 9.49 -6.40 2.40
N ALA A 194 9.29 -5.26 3.07
CA ALA A 194 10.33 -4.54 3.80
C ALA A 194 9.74 -3.56 4.84
N ASP A 195 10.55 -3.15 5.81
CA ASP A 195 10.18 -2.09 6.75
C ASP A 195 10.32 -0.71 6.09
N LEU A 196 9.35 0.20 6.29
CA LEU A 196 9.41 1.56 5.71
C LEU A 196 10.70 2.34 6.09
N SER A 197 11.35 1.99 7.19
CA SER A 197 12.62 2.58 7.61
C SER A 197 13.81 2.18 6.72
N GLU A 198 13.70 1.08 5.97
CA GLU A 198 14.70 0.69 4.98
C GLU A 198 14.68 1.67 3.79
N GLY A 199 13.50 2.21 3.46
CA GLY A 199 13.30 3.25 2.44
C GLY A 199 13.42 2.75 1.01
N ILE A 200 14.43 1.92 0.73
CA ILE A 200 14.68 1.30 -0.56
C ILE A 200 15.25 -0.11 -0.34
N VAL A 201 14.74 -1.10 -1.06
CA VAL A 201 15.23 -2.48 -1.04
C VAL A 201 15.46 -3.01 -2.44
N SER A 202 16.37 -3.98 -2.59
CA SER A 202 16.51 -4.71 -3.84
C SER A 202 15.32 -5.66 -4.03
N ILE A 203 14.87 -5.81 -5.28
CA ILE A 203 13.77 -6.70 -5.64
C ILE A 203 14.05 -7.46 -6.94
N ASP A 204 13.45 -8.63 -7.02
CA ASP A 204 13.21 -9.36 -8.26
C ASP A 204 11.70 -9.41 -8.51
N TRP A 205 11.25 -9.35 -9.76
CA TRP A 205 9.83 -9.40 -10.05
C TRP A 205 9.49 -10.01 -11.40
N GLU A 206 8.25 -10.47 -11.52
CA GLU A 206 7.71 -11.11 -12.72
C GLU A 206 6.29 -10.62 -12.97
N PHE A 207 5.88 -10.51 -14.23
CA PHE A 207 4.47 -10.33 -14.58
C PHE A 207 3.70 -11.61 -14.23
N VAL A 208 2.51 -11.46 -13.67
CA VAL A 208 1.62 -12.58 -13.36
C VAL A 208 0.29 -12.41 -14.10
N ASN A 209 -0.13 -13.48 -14.79
CA ASN A 209 -1.40 -13.58 -15.51
C ASN A 209 -2.54 -14.06 -14.61
#